data_AF-A0A415VKK8-F1
#
_entry.id   AF-A0A415VKK8-F1
#
_cell.length_a   1.000
_cell.length_b   1.000
_cell.length_c   1.000
_cell.angle_alpha   90.00
_cell.angle_beta   90.00
_cell.angle_gamma   90.00
#
_symmetry.space_group_name_H-M   'P 1'
#
loop_
_entity.id
_entity.type
_entity.pdbx_description
1 polymer ?
#
loop_
_entity_poly.entity_id
_entity_poly.type
_entity_poly.pdbx_seq_one_letter_code
_entity_poly.pdbx_strand_id
1 'polypeptide(L)' 'DGWQKGLADGREEGREEGRAEGLAEGLAEGENKANIATAQRLLAMGLSTDQVSAATQLPIEHIEKLKSSLDTK' A
#
# COMPACT_ATOMS: atom_id res chain seq x y z
N ASP A 1 27.95 -17.56 -31.17
CA ASP A 1 27.74 -17.75 -29.71
C ASP A 1 27.38 -16.50 -28.91
N GLY A 2 27.54 -15.28 -29.44
CA GLY A 2 27.12 -14.05 -28.70
C GLY A 2 25.60 -13.81 -28.64
N TRP A 3 24.86 -14.26 -29.67
CA TRP A 3 23.41 -13.98 -29.81
C TRP A 3 22.52 -14.79 -28.87
N GLN A 4 22.88 -16.04 -28.58
CA GLN A 4 22.12 -16.88 -27.65
C GLN A 4 22.28 -16.44 -26.20
N LYS A 5 23.43 -15.84 -25.85
CA LYS A 5 23.69 -15.33 -24.51
C LYS A 5 22.90 -14.05 -24.21
N GLY A 6 22.88 -13.09 -25.14
CA GLY A 6 22.12 -11.85 -24.97
C GLY A 6 20.59 -12.03 -24.90
N LEU A 7 20.05 -13.07 -25.55
CA LEU A 7 18.62 -13.40 -25.47
C LEU A 7 18.23 -14.09 -24.15
N ALA A 8 19.16 -14.81 -23.53
CA ALA A 8 18.95 -15.43 -22.23
C ALA A 8 19.01 -14.37 -21.11
N ASP A 9 20.05 -13.53 -21.13
CA ASP A 9 20.24 -12.46 -20.14
C ASP A 9 19.07 -11.46 -20.15
N GLY A 10 18.66 -10.97 -21.34
CA GLY A 10 17.54 -10.02 -21.42
C GLY A 10 16.17 -10.58 -21.03
N ARG A 11 16.00 -11.91 -21.02
CA ARG A 11 14.76 -12.57 -20.59
C ARG A 11 14.76 -12.86 -19.08
N GLU A 12 15.94 -13.05 -18.49
CA GLU A 12 16.13 -13.19 -17.05
C GLU A 12 15.98 -11.82 -16.36
N GLU A 13 16.66 -10.78 -16.86
CA GLU A 13 16.50 -9.39 -16.36
C GLU A 13 15.04 -8.93 -16.41
N GLY A 14 14.36 -9.05 -17.56
CA GLY A 14 12.97 -8.62 -17.68
C GLY A 14 11.98 -9.40 -16.80
N ARG A 15 12.34 -10.60 -16.34
CA ARG A 15 11.51 -11.39 -15.42
C ARG A 15 11.78 -11.04 -13.96
N GLU A 16 13.02 -10.73 -13.61
CA GLU A 16 13.36 -10.23 -12.28
C GLU A 16 12.80 -8.83 -12.05
N GLU A 17 12.96 -7.91 -13.01
CA GLU A 17 12.41 -6.55 -12.94
C GLU A 17 10.89 -6.58 -12.78
N GLY A 18 10.17 -7.29 -13.65
CA GLY A 18 8.71 -7.38 -13.56
C GLY A 18 8.21 -8.05 -12.27
N ARG A 19 8.99 -8.95 -11.67
CA ARG A 19 8.66 -9.57 -10.38
C ARG A 19 8.93 -8.60 -9.22
N ALA A 20 10.04 -7.87 -9.26
CA ALA A 20 10.40 -6.89 -8.25
C ALA A 20 9.39 -5.73 -8.22
N GLU A 21 9.04 -5.19 -9.39
CA GLU A 21 8.03 -4.14 -9.54
C GLU A 21 6.67 -4.61 -9.05
N GLY A 22 6.19 -5.79 -9.50
CA GLY A 22 4.90 -6.32 -9.08
C GLY A 22 4.81 -6.64 -7.58
N LEU A 23 5.92 -7.07 -6.96
CA LEU A 23 5.98 -7.29 -5.51
C LEU A 23 5.96 -5.96 -4.74
N ALA A 24 6.72 -4.96 -5.20
CA ALA A 24 6.75 -3.65 -4.56
C ALA A 24 5.39 -2.95 -4.62
N GLU A 25 4.73 -2.96 -5.79
CA GLU A 25 3.39 -2.41 -5.96
C GLU A 25 2.36 -3.15 -5.09
N GLY A 26 2.39 -4.48 -5.08
CA GLY A 26 1.48 -5.30 -4.29
C GLY A 26 1.64 -5.11 -2.78
N LEU A 27 2.88 -4.97 -2.30
CA LEU A 27 3.17 -4.66 -0.90
C LEU A 27 2.65 -3.27 -0.52
N ALA A 28 2.95 -2.24 -1.31
CA ALA A 28 2.52 -0.88 -1.05
C ALA A 28 0.98 -0.74 -1.06
N GLU A 29 0.30 -1.37 -2.03
CA GLU A 29 -1.16 -1.36 -2.10
C GLU A 29 -1.79 -2.14 -0.92
N GLY A 30 -1.20 -3.28 -0.56
CA GLY A 30 -1.63 -4.09 0.57
C GLY A 30 -1.50 -3.36 1.91
N GLU A 31 -0.37 -2.71 2.14
CA GLU A 31 -0.10 -1.92 3.34
C GLU A 31 -1.08 -0.74 3.45
N ASN A 32 -1.29 0.01 2.37
CA ASN A 32 -2.23 1.12 2.37
C ASN A 32 -3.67 0.65 2.67
N LYS A 33 -4.12 -0.44 2.05
CA LYS A 33 -5.44 -1.04 2.34
C LYS A 33 -5.56 -1.48 3.80
N ALA A 34 -4.51 -2.10 4.35
CA ALA A 34 -4.50 -2.55 5.74
C ALA A 34 -4.56 -1.36 6.72
N ASN A 35 -3.81 -0.28 6.46
CA ASN A 35 -3.78 0.92 7.26
C ASN A 35 -5.14 1.64 7.23
N ILE A 36 -5.78 1.76 6.05
CA ILE A 36 -7.13 2.34 5.93
C ILE A 36 -8.16 1.53 6.70
N ALA A 37 -8.15 0.20 6.55
CA ALA A 37 -9.10 -0.67 7.25
C ALA A 37 -8.89 -0.62 8.79
N THR A 38 -7.65 -0.49 9.23
CA THR A 38 -7.32 -0.30 10.65
C THR A 38 -7.81 1.06 11.13
N ALA A 39 -7.60 2.12 10.35
CA ALA A 39 -8.03 3.47 10.70
C ALA A 39 -9.55 3.55 10.87
N GLN A 40 -10.31 2.95 9.96
CA GLN A 40 -11.77 2.88 10.05
C GLN A 40 -12.25 2.17 11.32
N ARG A 41 -11.62 1.05 11.69
CA ARG A 41 -11.97 0.32 12.93
C ARG A 41 -11.67 1.15 14.18
N LEU A 42 -10.51 1.79 14.24
CA LEU A 42 -10.13 2.63 15.37
C LEU A 42 -11.05 3.86 15.50
N LEU A 43 -11.41 4.49 14.39
CA LEU A 43 -12.40 5.58 14.38
C LEU A 43 -13.77 5.10 14.86
N ALA A 44 -14.23 3.92 14.41
CA ALA A 44 -15.49 3.33 14.86
C ALA A 44 -15.47 2.95 16.36
N MET A 45 -14.29 2.69 16.93
CA MET A 45 -14.09 2.50 18.38
C MET A 45 -14.05 3.81 19.18
N GLY A 46 -14.18 4.97 18.52
CA GLY A 46 -14.22 6.28 19.16
C GLY A 46 -12.86 6.90 19.47
N LEU A 47 -11.76 6.39 18.88
CA LEU A 47 -10.44 7.00 19.03
C LEU A 47 -10.36 8.35 18.29
N SER A 48 -9.47 9.23 18.77
CA SER A 48 -9.23 10.52 18.12
C SER A 48 -8.42 10.37 16.83
N THR A 49 -8.57 11.32 15.92
CA THR A 49 -7.82 11.38 14.65
C THR A 49 -6.31 11.30 14.85
N ASP A 50 -5.77 11.98 15.86
CA ASP A 50 -4.35 11.91 16.24
C ASP A 50 -3.91 10.50 16.65
N GLN A 51 -4.71 9.80 17.47
CA GLN A 51 -4.40 8.43 17.90
C GLN A 51 -4.44 7.45 16.73
N VAL A 52 -5.43 7.60 15.85
CA VAL A 52 -5.53 6.77 14.65
C VAL A 52 -4.38 7.06 13.69
N SER A 53 -3.94 8.32 13.57
CA SER A 53 -2.80 8.72 12.75
C SER A 53 -1.51 8.07 13.24
N ALA A 54 -1.27 8.12 14.56
CA ALA A 54 -0.12 7.46 15.17
C ALA A 54 -0.12 5.94 14.98
N ALA A 55 -1.30 5.29 15.05
CA ALA A 55 -1.42 3.83 14.96
C ALA A 55 -1.31 3.28 13.52
N THR A 56 -1.78 4.04 12.54
CA THR A 56 -1.86 3.60 11.13
C THR A 56 -0.83 4.25 10.22
N GLN A 57 -0.06 5.20 10.76
CA GLN A 57 0.91 6.00 10.02
C GLN A 57 0.31 6.76 8.85
N LEU A 58 -1.02 6.91 8.84
CA LEU A 58 -1.73 7.72 7.86
C LEU A 58 -1.75 9.18 8.30
N PRO A 59 -1.63 10.14 7.36
CA PRO A 59 -1.71 11.55 7.69
C PRO A 59 -3.12 11.90 8.20
N ILE A 60 -3.18 12.85 9.13
CA ILE A 60 -4.44 13.27 9.78
C ILE A 60 -5.50 13.65 8.74
N GLU A 61 -5.14 14.37 7.67
CA GLU A 61 -6.05 14.73 6.58
C GLU A 61 -6.73 13.52 5.92
N HIS A 62 -6.01 12.40 5.80
CA HIS A 62 -6.59 11.16 5.24
C HIS A 62 -7.61 10.57 6.23
N ILE A 63 -7.29 10.59 7.52
CA ILE A 63 -8.17 10.08 8.58
C ILE A 63 -9.43 10.92 8.71
N GLU A 64 -9.33 12.25 8.58
CA GLU A 64 -10.50 13.14 8.56
C GLU A 64 -11.42 12.84 7.38
N LYS A 65 -10.87 12.60 6.19
CA LYS A 65 -11.64 12.15 5.02
C LYS A 65 -12.34 10.81 5.28
N LEU A 66 -11.64 9.86 5.89
CA LEU A 66 -12.23 8.55 6.26
C LEU A 66 -13.37 8.72 7.27
N LYS A 67 -13.18 9.55 8.29
CA LYS A 67 -14.19 9.86 9.29
C LYS A 67 -15.43 10.51 8.66
N SER A 68 -15.23 11.54 7.84
CA SER A 68 -16.34 12.19 7.12
C SER A 68 -17.12 11.22 6.22
N SER A 69 -16.45 10.22 5.64
CA SER A 69 -17.12 9.18 4.83
C SER A 69 -17.89 8.16 5.67
N LEU A 70 -17.52 7.95 6.94
CA LEU A 70 -18.21 7.04 7.86
C LEU A 70 -19.47 7.69 8.44
N ASP A 71 -19.41 8.98 8.77
CA ASP A 71 -20.53 9.72 9.37
C ASP A 71 -21.72 9.93 8.39
N THR A 72 -21.47 9.79 7.08
CA THR A 72 -22.49 9.94 6.02
C THR A 72 -23.25 8.65 5.66
N LYS A 73 -23.00 7.53 6.36
CA LYS A 73 -23.68 6.24 6.14
C LYS A 73 -24.60 5.90 7.30
#